data_AF-A0A7J5GQJ9-F1
#
_entry.id   AF-A0A7J5GQJ9-F1
#
_cell.length_a   1.000
_cell.length_b   1.000
_cell.length_c   1.000
_cell.angle_alpha   90.00
_cell.angle_beta   90.00
_cell.angle_gamma   90.00
#
_symmetry.space_group_name_H-M   'P 1'
#
loop_
_entity.id
_entity.type
_entity.pdbx_description
1 polymer ?
#
loop_
_entity_poly.entity_id
_entity_poly.type
_entity_poly.pdbx_seq_one_letter_code
_entity_poly.pdbx_strand_id
1 'polypeptide(L)'
;MKMTSKGVFVLMTVCLLASCSGNGNNFGEKVKQVSIHRVDSMPDMPETYKMLDWKQKAQKYDQFIFDWNNKSEVGPLIWLDDARRNMDQTTFGLYTAIKDIRQGKNANNGEFHESLNSLAAILGAGLVGIDKTNQDGYNYVKMVQNYFNSDNGWNIVMNNTTPSVARLGGGYGRDWWYDVLPNALYYAICDVFPNVDGAEKIQKSIAEQFVKADSVLNGNYDYSYFDYAQMKGMVNNIPLQQDAAGGHAYVLLCAYHKFGDPRYLQHSKSAIEALLAQK
;
A
#
# COMPACT_ATOMS: atom_id res chain seq x y z
N MET A 1 43.29 27.27 43.27
CA MET A 1 42.51 28.45 42.80
C MET A 1 41.03 28.04 42.79
N LYS A 2 40.23 28.51 43.76
CA LYS A 2 38.81 28.13 43.90
C LYS A 2 37.99 28.90 42.86
N MET A 3 37.58 28.24 41.78
CA MET A 3 36.58 28.79 40.87
C MET A 3 35.24 28.84 41.60
N THR A 4 34.73 30.05 41.85
CA THR A 4 33.39 30.27 42.41
C THR A 4 32.31 29.82 41.42
N SER A 5 31.22 29.19 41.89
CA SER A 5 30.17 28.60 41.03
C SER A 5 29.52 29.59 40.04
N LYS A 6 29.58 30.89 40.32
CA LYS A 6 29.14 31.95 39.39
C LYS A 6 29.98 32.02 38.11
N GLY A 7 31.28 31.71 38.18
CA GLY A 7 32.17 31.70 37.00
C GLY A 7 31.90 30.54 36.06
N VAL A 8 31.51 29.38 36.60
CA VAL A 8 31.11 28.20 35.82
C VAL A 8 29.76 28.44 35.13
N PHE A 9 28.81 29.07 35.81
CA PHE A 9 27.48 29.37 35.24
C PHE A 9 27.55 30.39 34.09
N VAL A 10 28.38 31.43 34.22
CA VAL A 10 28.61 32.41 33.16
C VAL A 10 29.30 31.79 31.95
N LEU A 11 30.31 30.93 32.16
CA LEU A 11 31.00 30.25 31.06
C LEU A 11 30.06 29.28 30.32
N MET A 12 29.20 28.57 31.04
CA MET A 12 28.23 27.62 30.46
C MET A 12 27.13 28.35 29.68
N THR A 13 26.72 29.54 30.13
CA THR A 13 25.73 30.38 29.43
C THR A 13 26.31 31.00 28.16
N VAL A 14 27.60 31.37 28.17
CA VAL A 14 28.31 31.87 26.98
C VAL A 14 28.54 30.76 25.96
N CYS A 15 28.85 29.53 26.38
CA CYS A 15 28.97 28.38 25.47
C CYS A 15 27.62 27.97 24.85
N LEU A 16 26.52 28.04 25.59
CA LEU A 16 25.17 27.77 25.08
C LEU A 16 24.70 28.80 24.05
N LEU A 17 25.09 30.08 24.20
CA LEU A 17 24.80 31.14 23.23
C LEU A 17 25.65 31.03 21.96
N ALA A 18 26.86 30.47 22.06
CA ALA A 18 27.74 30.23 20.91
C ALA A 18 27.33 29.00 20.07
N SER A 19 26.65 28.01 20.65
CA SER A 19 26.14 26.84 19.90
C SER A 19 24.89 27.13 19.06
N CYS A 20 24.29 28.31 19.20
CA CYS A 20 23.16 28.76 18.37
C CYS A 20 23.56 29.60 17.16
N SER A 21 24.85 29.78 16.88
CA SER A 21 25.27 30.25 15.55
C SER A 21 25.14 29.08 14.59
N GLY A 22 23.94 28.88 14.08
CA GLY A 22 23.67 27.88 13.06
C GLY A 22 24.67 28.04 11.92
N ASN A 23 25.30 26.93 11.55
CA ASN A 23 25.64 26.70 10.15
C ASN A 23 24.31 26.70 9.39
N GLY A 24 23.76 27.89 9.15
CA GLY A 24 22.76 28.08 8.13
C GLY A 24 23.45 27.65 6.86
N ASN A 25 23.06 26.49 6.33
CA ASN A 25 23.52 26.00 5.04
C ASN A 25 23.59 27.19 4.07
N ASN A 26 24.81 27.56 3.67
CA ASN A 26 25.04 28.71 2.82
C ASN A 26 24.62 28.31 1.40
N PHE A 27 23.32 28.37 1.14
CA PHE A 27 22.73 28.10 -0.17
C PHE A 27 22.92 29.27 -1.17
N GLY A 28 23.87 30.17 -0.89
CA GLY A 28 24.07 31.41 -1.64
C GLY A 28 23.13 32.54 -1.21
N GLU A 29 23.18 33.65 -1.95
CA GLU A 29 22.23 34.76 -1.74
C GLU A 29 20.80 34.28 -2.00
N LYS A 30 19.88 34.61 -1.08
CA LYS A 30 18.46 34.33 -1.27
C LYS A 30 18.00 35.01 -2.55
N VAL A 31 17.55 34.22 -3.52
CA VAL A 31 16.92 34.75 -4.73
C VAL A 31 15.70 35.56 -4.32
N LYS A 32 15.70 36.86 -4.64
CA LYS A 32 14.52 37.71 -4.43
C LYS A 32 13.45 37.29 -5.45
N GLN A 33 12.24 37.02 -4.98
CA GLN A 33 11.10 36.83 -5.89
C GLN A 33 10.89 38.11 -6.69
N VAL A 34 11.01 38.01 -8.02
CA VAL A 34 10.79 39.11 -8.95
C VAL A 34 9.42 38.92 -9.58
N SER A 35 8.62 39.99 -9.61
CA SER A 35 7.35 40.02 -10.33
C SER A 35 7.62 39.84 -11.83
N ILE A 36 6.93 38.88 -12.44
CA ILE A 36 6.95 38.66 -13.88
C ILE A 36 5.55 38.99 -14.35
N HIS A 37 5.38 40.13 -15.00
CA HIS A 37 4.07 40.65 -15.41
C HIS A 37 3.20 39.60 -16.14
N ARG A 38 3.82 38.71 -16.93
CA ARG A 38 3.13 37.60 -17.59
C ARG A 38 2.58 36.55 -16.62
N VAL A 39 3.35 36.17 -15.59
CA VAL A 39 2.92 35.23 -14.54
C VAL A 39 1.85 35.90 -13.68
N ASP A 40 2.04 37.17 -13.33
CA ASP A 40 1.08 37.93 -12.54
C ASP A 40 -0.26 38.17 -13.29
N SER A 41 -0.24 38.09 -14.63
CA SER A 41 -1.44 38.15 -15.47
C SER A 41 -2.16 36.81 -15.63
N MET A 42 -1.58 35.70 -15.16
CA MET A 42 -2.24 34.41 -15.19
C MET A 42 -3.27 34.36 -14.05
N PRO A 43 -4.51 33.93 -14.31
CA PRO A 43 -5.46 33.74 -13.22
C PRO A 43 -5.02 32.56 -12.34
N ASP A 44 -5.22 32.67 -11.03
CA ASP A 44 -4.89 31.61 -10.05
C ASP A 44 -5.57 30.27 -10.37
N MET A 45 -6.69 30.30 -11.09
CA MET A 45 -7.33 29.12 -11.68
C MET A 45 -7.75 29.38 -13.12
N PRO A 46 -7.60 28.38 -14.02
CA PRO A 46 -8.12 28.49 -15.38
C PRO A 46 -9.62 28.74 -15.39
N GLU A 47 -10.12 29.65 -16.25
CA GLU A 47 -11.56 29.88 -16.43
C GLU A 47 -12.30 28.61 -16.92
N THR A 48 -11.57 27.70 -17.55
CA THR A 48 -12.06 26.41 -18.04
C THR A 48 -11.95 25.29 -17.01
N TYR A 49 -11.49 25.57 -15.78
CA TYR A 49 -11.34 24.57 -14.75
C TYR A 49 -12.70 23.98 -14.36
N LYS A 50 -12.87 22.68 -14.62
CA LYS A 50 -14.03 21.89 -14.21
C LYS A 50 -13.56 20.84 -13.24
N MET A 51 -13.81 21.06 -11.94
CA MET A 51 -13.56 20.03 -10.94
C MET A 51 -14.55 18.87 -11.19
N LEU A 52 -14.00 17.68 -11.42
CA LEU A 52 -14.82 16.47 -11.49
C LEU A 52 -15.47 16.24 -10.13
N ASP A 53 -16.76 15.89 -10.15
CA ASP A 53 -17.38 15.30 -8.96
C ASP A 53 -16.80 13.89 -8.77
N TRP A 54 -15.73 13.82 -7.98
CA TRP A 54 -15.01 12.58 -7.71
C TRP A 54 -15.88 11.54 -7.00
N LYS A 55 -16.80 11.98 -6.15
CA LYS A 55 -17.74 11.08 -5.47
C LYS A 55 -18.69 10.45 -6.50
N GLN A 56 -19.31 11.26 -7.35
CA GLN A 56 -20.17 10.75 -8.41
C GLN A 56 -19.39 9.88 -9.40
N LYS A 57 -18.14 10.24 -9.75
CA LYS A 57 -17.28 9.45 -10.63
C LYS A 57 -16.99 8.07 -10.05
N ALA A 58 -16.66 7.99 -8.77
CA ALA A 58 -16.41 6.72 -8.08
C ALA A 58 -17.67 5.85 -8.01
N GLN A 59 -18.83 6.44 -7.68
CA GLN A 59 -20.11 5.72 -7.68
C GLN A 59 -20.47 5.16 -9.07
N LYS A 60 -20.28 5.97 -10.13
CA LYS A 60 -20.51 5.52 -11.52
C LYS A 60 -19.51 4.46 -11.96
N TYR A 61 -18.26 4.56 -11.54
CA TYR A 61 -17.25 3.55 -11.80
C TYR A 61 -17.65 2.22 -11.16
N ASP A 62 -18.01 2.24 -9.87
CA ASP A 62 -18.46 1.05 -9.15
C ASP A 62 -19.62 0.34 -9.85
N GLN A 63 -20.68 1.11 -10.17
CA GLN A 63 -21.83 0.61 -10.90
C GLN A 63 -21.43 -0.02 -12.24
N PHE A 64 -20.43 0.54 -12.94
CA PHE A 64 -20.02 0.06 -14.24
C PHE A 64 -19.18 -1.24 -14.17
N ILE A 65 -18.26 -1.36 -13.22
CA ILE A 65 -17.35 -2.50 -13.13
C ILE A 65 -17.93 -3.71 -12.40
N PHE A 66 -18.89 -3.49 -11.48
CA PHE A 66 -19.60 -4.57 -10.78
C PHE A 66 -20.95 -4.93 -11.44
N ASP A 67 -21.29 -4.33 -12.58
CA ASP A 67 -22.48 -4.72 -13.35
C ASP A 67 -22.27 -6.07 -14.07
N TRP A 68 -22.79 -7.13 -13.45
CA TRP A 68 -22.82 -8.49 -13.98
C TRP A 68 -23.54 -8.64 -15.32
N ASN A 69 -24.39 -7.67 -15.68
CA ASN A 69 -25.22 -7.69 -16.87
C ASN A 69 -24.87 -6.56 -17.86
N ASN A 70 -23.71 -5.92 -17.72
CA ASN A 70 -23.31 -4.79 -18.55
C ASN A 70 -23.43 -5.11 -20.05
N LYS A 71 -24.33 -4.40 -20.74
CA LYS A 71 -24.64 -4.57 -22.17
C LYS A 71 -23.92 -3.57 -23.09
N SER A 72 -23.00 -2.77 -22.54
CA SER A 72 -22.15 -1.90 -23.35
C SER A 72 -21.20 -2.71 -24.24
N GLU A 73 -20.48 -2.03 -25.12
CA GLU A 73 -19.54 -2.65 -26.09
C GLU A 73 -18.40 -3.46 -25.43
N VAL A 74 -18.15 -3.24 -24.14
CA VAL A 74 -17.12 -3.99 -23.39
C VAL A 74 -17.66 -5.22 -22.66
N GLY A 75 -18.98 -5.34 -22.50
CA GLY A 75 -19.62 -6.41 -21.74
C GLY A 75 -19.34 -6.33 -20.22
N PRO A 76 -19.70 -7.38 -19.46
CA PRO A 76 -19.38 -7.47 -18.03
C PRO A 76 -17.86 -7.49 -17.80
N LEU A 77 -17.40 -6.65 -16.87
CA LEU A 77 -15.99 -6.56 -16.49
C LEU A 77 -15.65 -7.41 -15.24
N ILE A 78 -16.64 -8.14 -14.74
CA ILE A 78 -16.55 -9.01 -13.56
C ILE A 78 -16.91 -10.45 -13.94
N TRP A 79 -16.26 -11.41 -13.29
CA TRP A 79 -16.59 -12.84 -13.38
C TRP A 79 -16.33 -13.55 -12.04
N LEU A 80 -16.87 -14.76 -11.88
CA LEU A 80 -16.58 -15.63 -10.74
C LEU A 80 -15.36 -16.52 -11.03
N ASP A 81 -14.49 -16.65 -10.02
CA ASP A 81 -13.41 -17.65 -9.95
C ASP A 81 -13.75 -18.65 -8.85
N ASP A 82 -13.96 -19.92 -9.21
CA ASP A 82 -14.27 -21.02 -8.29
C ASP A 82 -13.10 -21.99 -8.11
N ALA A 83 -11.86 -21.53 -8.35
CA ALA A 83 -10.66 -22.33 -8.07
C ALA A 83 -10.39 -22.50 -6.56
N ARG A 84 -11.04 -21.69 -5.71
CA ARG A 84 -11.03 -21.79 -4.23
C ARG A 84 -9.61 -21.83 -3.64
N ARG A 85 -8.73 -21.00 -4.21
CA ARG A 85 -7.33 -20.85 -3.79
C ARG A 85 -7.25 -20.23 -2.39
N ASN A 86 -6.43 -20.81 -1.53
CA ASN A 86 -6.13 -20.39 -0.15
C ASN A 86 -7.29 -20.33 0.85
N MET A 87 -8.51 -20.12 0.36
CA MET A 87 -9.76 -20.08 1.10
C MET A 87 -10.76 -20.96 0.37
N ASP A 88 -11.44 -21.83 1.10
CA ASP A 88 -12.46 -22.74 0.55
C ASP A 88 -13.78 -21.99 0.24
N GLN A 89 -13.70 -21.06 -0.70
CA GLN A 89 -14.81 -20.21 -1.15
C GLN A 89 -14.56 -19.72 -2.58
N THR A 90 -15.64 -19.48 -3.32
CA THR A 90 -15.60 -18.79 -4.62
C THR A 90 -15.18 -17.33 -4.43
N THR A 91 -14.35 -16.82 -5.34
CA THR A 91 -13.98 -15.40 -5.42
C THR A 91 -14.40 -14.80 -6.75
N PHE A 92 -13.95 -13.58 -7.05
CA PHE A 92 -14.26 -12.88 -8.28
C PHE A 92 -13.00 -12.32 -8.92
N GLY A 93 -13.05 -12.16 -10.24
CA GLY A 93 -12.08 -11.42 -11.01
C GLY A 93 -12.67 -10.14 -11.57
N LEU A 94 -11.86 -9.09 -11.63
CA LEU A 94 -12.11 -7.87 -12.39
C LEU A 94 -11.03 -7.71 -13.45
N TYR A 95 -11.42 -7.21 -14.61
CA TYR A 95 -10.46 -6.86 -15.65
C TYR A 95 -9.59 -5.69 -15.17
N THR A 96 -8.26 -5.89 -15.11
CA THR A 96 -7.30 -4.81 -14.87
C THR A 96 -7.21 -3.89 -16.09
N ALA A 97 -7.21 -4.50 -17.27
CA ALA A 97 -7.28 -3.80 -18.55
C ALA A 97 -8.48 -4.33 -19.34
N ILE A 98 -9.26 -3.42 -19.92
CA ILE A 98 -10.46 -3.75 -20.69
C ILE A 98 -10.08 -4.72 -21.82
N LYS A 99 -10.72 -5.89 -21.85
CA LYS A 99 -10.52 -6.94 -22.85
C LYS A 99 -9.08 -7.50 -22.90
N ASP A 100 -8.34 -7.49 -21.79
CA ASP A 100 -7.09 -8.24 -21.70
C ASP A 100 -7.36 -9.73 -22.00
N ILE A 101 -6.75 -10.25 -23.06
CA ILE A 101 -6.96 -11.62 -23.54
C ILE A 101 -6.49 -12.70 -22.55
N ARG A 102 -5.69 -12.31 -21.55
CA ARG A 102 -5.23 -13.20 -20.48
C ARG A 102 -6.26 -13.31 -19.36
N GLN A 103 -7.17 -12.34 -19.22
CA GLN A 103 -8.12 -12.25 -18.11
C GLN A 103 -9.54 -12.63 -18.54
N GLY A 104 -10.37 -12.95 -17.56
CA GLY A 104 -11.78 -13.28 -17.74
C GLY A 104 -12.10 -14.75 -17.55
N LYS A 105 -13.40 -15.03 -17.42
CA LYS A 105 -13.96 -16.36 -17.15
C LYS A 105 -13.39 -17.49 -18.03
N ASN A 106 -13.12 -17.19 -19.30
CA ASN A 106 -12.73 -18.20 -20.30
C ASN A 106 -11.22 -18.21 -20.60
N ALA A 107 -10.41 -17.44 -19.86
CA ALA A 107 -8.96 -17.38 -20.03
C ALA A 107 -8.26 -17.81 -18.73
N ASN A 108 -7.18 -18.59 -18.83
CA ASN A 108 -6.40 -19.06 -17.68
C ASN A 108 -7.25 -19.61 -16.52
N ASN A 109 -8.27 -20.41 -16.87
CA ASN A 109 -9.27 -20.98 -15.95
C ASN A 109 -10.05 -19.97 -15.11
N GLY A 110 -10.05 -18.69 -15.48
CA GLY A 110 -10.64 -17.60 -14.70
C GLY A 110 -9.77 -17.09 -13.54
N GLU A 111 -8.60 -17.69 -13.30
CA GLU A 111 -7.75 -17.42 -12.13
C GLU A 111 -6.83 -16.19 -12.30
N PHE A 112 -6.70 -15.63 -13.51
CA PHE A 112 -5.89 -14.43 -13.72
C PHE A 112 -6.70 -13.16 -13.46
N HIS A 113 -6.64 -12.71 -12.22
CA HIS A 113 -7.13 -11.41 -11.73
C HIS A 113 -6.19 -10.89 -10.64
N GLU A 114 -6.22 -9.58 -10.42
CA GLU A 114 -5.21 -8.90 -9.60
C GLU A 114 -5.81 -8.24 -8.37
N SER A 115 -5.23 -8.52 -7.21
CA SER A 115 -5.71 -7.98 -5.94
C SER A 115 -5.64 -6.45 -5.93
N LEU A 116 -4.63 -5.84 -6.56
CA LEU A 116 -4.52 -4.38 -6.58
C LEU A 116 -5.74 -3.73 -7.23
N ASN A 117 -6.24 -4.32 -8.32
CA ASN A 117 -7.46 -3.86 -8.98
C ASN A 117 -8.70 -4.09 -8.07
N SER A 118 -8.87 -5.33 -7.59
CA SER A 118 -10.05 -5.71 -6.79
C SER A 118 -10.13 -4.99 -5.45
N LEU A 119 -9.02 -4.90 -4.72
CA LEU A 119 -8.91 -4.22 -3.44
C LEU A 119 -9.14 -2.71 -3.60
N ALA A 120 -8.52 -2.06 -4.60
CA ALA A 120 -8.72 -0.64 -4.85
C ALA A 120 -10.17 -0.31 -5.25
N ALA A 121 -10.80 -1.16 -6.07
CA ALA A 121 -12.20 -1.00 -6.46
C ALA A 121 -13.14 -1.07 -5.24
N ILE A 122 -12.94 -2.07 -4.37
CA ILE A 122 -13.70 -2.21 -3.12
C ILE A 122 -13.49 -1.00 -2.19
N LEU A 123 -12.22 -0.60 -1.99
CA LEU A 123 -11.88 0.53 -1.12
C LEU A 123 -12.52 1.83 -1.63
N GLY A 124 -12.39 2.11 -2.93
CA GLY A 124 -12.97 3.30 -3.56
C GLY A 124 -14.49 3.36 -3.39
N ALA A 125 -15.18 2.22 -3.54
CA ALA A 125 -16.62 2.12 -3.34
C ALA A 125 -17.03 2.39 -1.89
N GLY A 126 -16.31 1.80 -0.92
CA GLY A 126 -16.56 2.01 0.50
C GLY A 126 -16.37 3.45 0.94
N LEU A 127 -15.32 4.12 0.44
CA LEU A 127 -15.06 5.54 0.72
C LEU A 127 -16.18 6.48 0.21
N VAL A 128 -17.00 6.05 -0.73
CA VAL A 128 -18.17 6.82 -1.22
C VAL A 128 -19.51 6.26 -0.74
N GLY A 129 -19.48 5.36 0.26
CA GLY A 129 -20.67 4.86 0.96
C GLY A 129 -21.36 3.68 0.32
N ILE A 130 -20.69 2.92 -0.56
CA ILE A 130 -21.22 1.68 -1.15
C ILE A 130 -20.80 0.50 -0.28
N ASP A 131 -21.77 -0.26 0.22
CA ASP A 131 -21.51 -1.44 1.05
C ASP A 131 -21.08 -2.65 0.20
N LYS A 132 -19.79 -2.97 0.24
CA LYS A 132 -19.21 -4.14 -0.44
C LYS A 132 -19.29 -5.44 0.34
N THR A 133 -19.83 -5.41 1.57
CA THR A 133 -20.12 -6.63 2.34
C THR A 133 -21.44 -7.27 1.92
N ASN A 134 -22.29 -6.52 1.21
CA ASN A 134 -23.57 -7.00 0.70
C ASN A 134 -24.00 -6.20 -0.55
N GLN A 135 -23.42 -6.54 -1.70
CA GLN A 135 -23.83 -5.99 -3.00
C GLN A 135 -24.13 -7.13 -3.97
N ASP A 136 -25.34 -7.10 -4.55
CA ASP A 136 -25.83 -8.08 -5.52
C ASP A 136 -25.79 -9.54 -5.01
N GLY A 137 -25.92 -9.73 -3.69
CA GLY A 137 -25.85 -11.02 -3.02
C GLY A 137 -24.44 -11.50 -2.70
N TYR A 138 -23.41 -10.68 -2.93
CA TYR A 138 -22.02 -11.00 -2.66
C TYR A 138 -21.44 -10.16 -1.53
N ASN A 139 -20.58 -10.80 -0.72
CA ASN A 139 -19.66 -10.12 0.18
C ASN A 139 -18.29 -10.06 -0.47
N TYR A 140 -18.05 -9.02 -1.28
CA TYR A 140 -16.80 -8.85 -2.02
C TYR A 140 -15.59 -8.71 -1.08
N VAL A 141 -15.78 -8.12 0.09
CA VAL A 141 -14.72 -8.00 1.13
C VAL A 141 -14.31 -9.37 1.67
N LYS A 142 -15.26 -10.30 1.83
CA LYS A 142 -14.97 -11.69 2.18
C LYS A 142 -14.29 -12.41 1.02
N MET A 143 -14.78 -12.23 -0.21
CA MET A 143 -14.25 -12.91 -1.40
C MET A 143 -12.78 -12.58 -1.70
N VAL A 144 -12.32 -11.35 -1.47
CA VAL A 144 -10.91 -10.98 -1.67
C VAL A 144 -9.94 -11.63 -0.67
N GLN A 145 -10.44 -12.34 0.35
CA GLN A 145 -9.58 -13.12 1.25
C GLN A 145 -8.83 -14.24 0.52
N ASN A 146 -9.28 -14.69 -0.66
CA ASN A 146 -8.55 -15.67 -1.49
C ASN A 146 -7.16 -15.19 -1.96
N TYR A 147 -6.89 -13.88 -1.92
CA TYR A 147 -5.56 -13.33 -2.21
C TYR A 147 -4.56 -13.53 -1.06
N PHE A 148 -5.02 -13.90 0.15
CA PHE A 148 -4.14 -14.30 1.24
C PHE A 148 -3.48 -15.64 0.88
N ASN A 149 -2.21 -15.62 0.45
CA ASN A 149 -1.56 -16.84 -0.02
C ASN A 149 -1.01 -17.67 1.13
N SER A 150 -1.83 -18.59 1.63
CA SER A 150 -1.42 -19.61 2.59
C SER A 150 -0.73 -20.80 1.92
N ASP A 151 -1.14 -21.15 0.70
CA ASP A 151 -0.69 -22.38 0.04
C ASP A 151 0.81 -22.34 -0.33
N ASN A 152 1.36 -21.15 -0.58
CA ASN A 152 2.79 -20.96 -0.85
C ASN A 152 3.62 -20.67 0.43
N GLY A 153 2.98 -20.63 1.60
CA GLY A 153 3.63 -20.34 2.89
C GLY A 153 4.00 -18.87 3.13
N TRP A 154 3.68 -17.94 2.22
CA TRP A 154 4.00 -16.52 2.41
C TRP A 154 3.10 -15.90 3.48
N ASN A 155 1.85 -16.36 3.59
CA ASN A 155 0.90 -15.97 4.62
C ASN A 155 0.70 -14.44 4.71
N ILE A 156 0.66 -13.80 3.54
CA ILE A 156 0.33 -12.40 3.30
C ILE A 156 -0.64 -12.30 2.12
N VAL A 157 -1.27 -11.14 1.92
CA VAL A 157 -2.07 -10.87 0.73
C VAL A 157 -1.13 -10.56 -0.43
N MET A 158 -1.29 -11.28 -1.54
CA MET A 158 -0.47 -11.13 -2.75
C MET A 158 -1.32 -10.63 -3.91
N ASN A 159 -0.65 -10.17 -4.98
CA ASN A 159 -1.37 -9.68 -6.14
C ASN A 159 -2.14 -10.74 -6.95
N ASN A 160 -1.74 -12.01 -6.90
CA ASN A 160 -2.49 -13.11 -7.50
C ASN A 160 -2.82 -14.18 -6.45
N THR A 161 -3.83 -15.00 -6.71
CA THR A 161 -4.27 -16.07 -5.80
C THR A 161 -3.39 -17.32 -5.88
N THR A 162 -2.53 -17.43 -6.90
CA THR A 162 -1.71 -18.62 -7.15
C THR A 162 -0.47 -18.27 -7.99
N PRO A 163 0.68 -18.97 -7.77
CA PRO A 163 1.86 -18.81 -8.62
C PRO A 163 1.66 -19.27 -10.07
N SER A 164 0.62 -20.06 -10.39
CA SER A 164 0.39 -20.55 -11.76
C SER A 164 0.14 -19.43 -12.78
N VAL A 165 -0.42 -18.30 -12.33
CA VAL A 165 -0.70 -17.12 -13.17
C VAL A 165 0.31 -15.98 -12.96
N ALA A 166 1.29 -16.15 -12.07
CA ALA A 166 2.28 -15.13 -11.70
C ALA A 166 3.08 -14.56 -12.89
N ARG A 167 3.32 -15.37 -13.92
CA ARG A 167 4.06 -14.94 -15.12
C ARG A 167 3.21 -14.16 -16.12
N LEU A 168 1.89 -14.12 -15.92
CA LEU A 168 0.97 -13.41 -16.80
C LEU A 168 0.91 -11.92 -16.50
N GLY A 169 1.45 -11.45 -15.38
CA GLY A 169 1.48 -10.04 -14.97
C GLY A 169 1.65 -9.93 -13.45
N GLY A 170 1.59 -8.73 -12.91
CA GLY A 170 1.29 -8.55 -11.49
C GLY A 170 2.36 -8.89 -10.46
N GLY A 171 3.63 -9.02 -10.85
CA GLY A 171 4.78 -8.98 -9.94
C GLY A 171 4.96 -10.10 -8.90
N TYR A 172 4.03 -11.07 -8.83
CA TYR A 172 3.98 -12.10 -7.79
C TYR A 172 5.33 -12.77 -7.52
N GLY A 173 5.86 -12.58 -6.30
CA GLY A 173 7.08 -13.23 -5.83
C GLY A 173 8.34 -12.86 -6.61
N ARG A 174 8.37 -11.67 -7.22
CA ARG A 174 9.54 -11.13 -7.93
C ARG A 174 9.69 -9.62 -7.82
N ASP A 175 8.60 -8.91 -7.57
CA ASP A 175 8.51 -7.45 -7.48
C ASP A 175 7.90 -7.11 -6.12
N TRP A 176 8.73 -6.62 -5.20
CA TRP A 176 8.36 -6.37 -3.80
C TRP A 176 7.16 -5.44 -3.65
N TRP A 177 7.01 -4.45 -4.53
CA TRP A 177 5.88 -3.53 -4.50
C TRP A 177 4.55 -4.28 -4.64
N TYR A 178 4.48 -5.25 -5.56
CA TYR A 178 3.30 -6.12 -5.75
C TYR A 178 3.08 -7.09 -4.60
N ASP A 179 4.10 -7.37 -3.79
CA ASP A 179 4.00 -8.22 -2.61
C ASP A 179 3.60 -7.42 -1.35
N VAL A 180 3.84 -6.10 -1.31
CA VAL A 180 3.59 -5.26 -0.13
C VAL A 180 2.30 -4.43 -0.26
N LEU A 181 2.08 -3.76 -1.39
CA LEU A 181 0.93 -2.86 -1.57
C LEU A 181 -0.44 -3.55 -1.32
N PRO A 182 -0.68 -4.80 -1.76
CA PRO A 182 -1.94 -5.48 -1.45
C PRO A 182 -2.25 -5.56 0.05
N ASN A 183 -1.23 -5.69 0.90
CA ASN A 183 -1.40 -5.76 2.35
C ASN A 183 -1.83 -4.41 2.93
N ALA A 184 -1.25 -3.30 2.44
CA ALA A 184 -1.67 -1.96 2.82
C ALA A 184 -3.13 -1.70 2.42
N LEU A 185 -3.51 -2.05 1.18
CA LEU A 185 -4.90 -1.94 0.71
C LEU A 185 -5.85 -2.83 1.51
N TYR A 186 -5.43 -4.04 1.86
CA TYR A 186 -6.25 -4.95 2.66
C TYR A 186 -6.53 -4.39 4.06
N TYR A 187 -5.54 -3.80 4.72
CA TYR A 187 -5.75 -3.10 5.98
C TYR A 187 -6.73 -1.92 5.85
N ALA A 188 -6.62 -1.12 4.78
CA ALA A 188 -7.53 -0.02 4.52
C ALA A 188 -8.98 -0.50 4.29
N ILE A 189 -9.17 -1.60 3.54
CA ILE A 189 -10.49 -2.20 3.35
C ILE A 189 -11.07 -2.70 4.66
N CYS A 190 -10.26 -3.32 5.53
CA CYS A 190 -10.73 -3.81 6.82
C CYS A 190 -11.13 -2.68 7.79
N ASP A 191 -10.55 -1.48 7.62
CA ASP A 191 -10.94 -0.28 8.36
C ASP A 191 -12.29 0.27 7.88
N VAL A 192 -12.49 0.33 6.56
CA VAL A 192 -13.75 0.78 5.94
C VAL A 192 -14.89 -0.24 6.14
N PHE A 193 -14.56 -1.53 6.13
CA PHE A 193 -15.51 -2.65 6.28
C PHE A 193 -15.11 -3.54 7.47
N PRO A 194 -15.39 -3.11 8.71
CA PRO A 194 -15.04 -3.87 9.91
C PRO A 194 -15.91 -5.12 10.07
N ASN A 195 -15.45 -6.06 10.92
CA ASN A 195 -16.18 -7.27 11.33
C ASN A 195 -16.48 -8.30 10.23
N VAL A 196 -15.78 -8.25 9.10
CA VAL A 196 -15.85 -9.32 8.10
C VAL A 196 -15.13 -10.55 8.65
N ASP A 197 -15.85 -11.67 8.73
CA ASP A 197 -15.33 -12.94 9.25
C ASP A 197 -13.99 -13.32 8.58
N GLY A 198 -13.02 -13.78 9.36
CA GLY A 198 -11.67 -14.15 8.91
C GLY A 198 -10.71 -12.98 8.68
N ALA A 199 -11.19 -11.75 8.53
CA ALA A 199 -10.34 -10.61 8.18
C ALA A 199 -9.28 -10.30 9.25
N GLU A 200 -9.67 -10.35 10.52
CA GLU A 200 -8.75 -10.11 11.64
C GLU A 200 -7.60 -11.12 11.71
N LYS A 201 -7.89 -12.40 11.43
CA LYS A 201 -6.87 -13.45 11.39
C LYS A 201 -5.83 -13.19 10.28
N ILE A 202 -6.30 -12.74 9.12
CA ILE A 202 -5.44 -12.37 7.99
C ILE A 202 -4.58 -11.15 8.35
N GLN A 203 -5.19 -10.08 8.88
CA GLN A 203 -4.47 -8.88 9.34
C GLN A 203 -3.37 -9.24 10.35
N LYS A 204 -3.70 -10.09 11.34
CA LYS A 204 -2.73 -10.56 12.34
C LYS A 204 -1.59 -11.35 11.70
N SER A 205 -1.89 -12.26 10.76
CA SER A 205 -0.87 -13.03 10.04
C SER A 205 0.10 -12.13 9.28
N ILE A 206 -0.42 -11.14 8.55
CA ILE A 206 0.39 -10.16 7.82
C ILE A 206 1.32 -9.42 8.79
N ALA A 207 0.79 -8.93 9.91
CA ALA A 207 1.59 -8.20 10.90
C ALA A 207 2.73 -9.06 11.47
N GLU A 208 2.46 -10.32 11.81
CA GLU A 208 3.49 -11.24 12.29
C GLU A 208 4.53 -11.58 11.20
N GLN A 209 4.12 -11.72 9.93
CA GLN A 209 5.06 -11.94 8.83
C GLN A 209 5.94 -10.72 8.59
N PHE A 210 5.39 -9.51 8.65
CA PHE A 210 6.16 -8.27 8.46
C PHE A 210 7.11 -8.00 9.63
N VAL A 211 6.72 -8.30 10.87
CA VAL A 211 7.63 -8.28 12.05
C VAL A 211 8.82 -9.23 11.85
N LYS A 212 8.56 -10.47 11.42
CA LYS A 212 9.62 -11.44 11.16
C LYS A 212 10.53 -10.98 10.02
N ALA A 213 9.95 -10.44 8.95
CA ALA A 213 10.69 -9.92 7.81
C ALA A 213 11.62 -8.77 8.24
N ASP A 214 11.10 -7.72 8.91
CA ASP A 214 11.92 -6.61 9.40
C ASP A 214 13.02 -7.07 10.36
N SER A 215 12.73 -8.07 11.22
CA SER A 215 13.74 -8.66 12.11
C SER A 215 14.92 -9.29 11.35
N VAL A 216 14.66 -9.93 10.20
CA VAL A 216 15.70 -10.56 9.38
C VAL A 216 16.40 -9.54 8.49
N LEU A 217 15.64 -8.58 7.93
CA LEU A 217 16.17 -7.49 7.12
C LEU A 217 17.13 -6.63 7.94
N ASN A 218 16.82 -6.38 9.22
CA ASN A 218 17.67 -5.65 10.16
C ASN A 218 18.18 -4.32 9.56
N GLY A 219 17.26 -3.56 8.96
CA GLY A 219 17.55 -2.29 8.30
C GLY A 219 18.05 -2.39 6.85
N ASN A 220 18.32 -3.58 6.32
CA ASN A 220 18.76 -3.77 4.94
C ASN A 220 17.60 -4.16 4.02
N TYR A 221 17.07 -3.20 3.27
CA TYR A 221 16.03 -3.39 2.25
C TYR A 221 16.58 -3.43 0.80
N ASP A 222 17.89 -3.64 0.61
CA ASP A 222 18.55 -3.66 -0.71
C ASP A 222 18.28 -4.95 -1.50
N TYR A 223 17.01 -5.23 -1.77
CA TYR A 223 16.54 -6.42 -2.49
C TYR A 223 15.50 -6.06 -3.55
N SER A 224 15.41 -6.87 -4.61
CA SER A 224 14.35 -6.75 -5.61
C SER A 224 12.99 -7.19 -5.04
N TYR A 225 13.00 -8.19 -4.15
CA TYR A 225 11.85 -8.63 -3.36
C TYR A 225 12.30 -9.43 -2.13
N PHE A 226 11.36 -9.77 -1.25
CA PHE A 226 11.60 -10.60 -0.08
C PHE A 226 10.73 -11.86 -0.12
N ASP A 227 11.34 -13.04 -0.06
CA ASP A 227 10.63 -14.31 0.06
C ASP A 227 10.18 -14.50 1.52
N TYR A 228 8.89 -14.29 1.79
CA TYR A 228 8.33 -14.38 3.14
C TYR A 228 8.15 -15.82 3.64
N ALA A 229 8.19 -16.84 2.77
CA ALA A 229 8.21 -18.23 3.22
C ALA A 229 9.60 -18.62 3.75
N GLN A 230 10.65 -18.16 3.08
CA GLN A 230 12.03 -18.43 3.46
C GLN A 230 12.62 -17.41 4.41
N MET A 231 11.95 -16.26 4.60
CA MET A 231 12.47 -15.07 5.28
C MET A 231 13.81 -14.63 4.69
N LYS A 232 13.85 -14.40 3.38
CA LYS A 232 15.09 -14.13 2.65
C LYS A 232 14.92 -13.04 1.62
N GLY A 233 15.82 -12.05 1.64
CA GLY A 233 15.94 -11.05 0.58
C GLY A 233 16.47 -11.67 -0.72
N MET A 234 15.87 -11.28 -1.84
CA MET A 234 16.13 -11.83 -3.15
C MET A 234 16.45 -10.72 -4.15
N VAL A 235 17.45 -10.96 -5.00
CA VAL A 235 17.83 -10.05 -6.09
C VAL A 235 17.56 -10.74 -7.42
N ASN A 236 16.89 -10.05 -8.32
CA ASN A 236 16.61 -10.50 -9.68
C ASN A 236 16.85 -9.35 -10.67
N ASN A 237 16.22 -9.41 -11.85
CA ASN A 237 16.36 -8.40 -12.90
C ASN A 237 15.53 -7.13 -12.67
N ILE A 238 14.70 -7.07 -11.62
CA ILE A 238 13.97 -5.88 -11.18
C ILE A 238 14.89 -5.07 -10.26
N PRO A 239 14.91 -3.73 -10.36
CA PRO A 239 15.67 -2.89 -9.45
C PRO A 239 15.41 -3.21 -7.98
N LEU A 240 16.35 -2.82 -7.12
CA LEU A 240 16.13 -2.88 -5.68
C LEU A 240 14.93 -1.97 -5.33
N GLN A 241 14.11 -2.43 -4.40
CA GLN A 241 12.86 -1.77 -4.02
C GLN A 241 12.87 -1.41 -2.54
N GLN A 242 13.79 -0.51 -2.18
CA GLN A 242 13.93 -0.06 -0.80
C GLN A 242 12.68 0.68 -0.28
N ASP A 243 11.83 1.17 -1.18
CA ASP A 243 10.53 1.76 -0.87
C ASP A 243 9.56 0.77 -0.20
N ALA A 244 9.79 -0.55 -0.33
CA ALA A 244 9.06 -1.58 0.41
C ALA A 244 9.13 -1.40 1.94
N ALA A 245 10.20 -0.77 2.45
CA ALA A 245 10.33 -0.40 3.86
C ALA A 245 9.20 0.53 4.31
N GLY A 246 8.77 1.47 3.47
CA GLY A 246 7.63 2.35 3.75
C GLY A 246 6.31 1.58 3.84
N GLY A 247 6.12 0.58 2.97
CA GLY A 247 4.95 -0.29 3.01
C GLY A 247 4.91 -1.20 4.24
N HIS A 248 6.05 -1.77 4.65
CA HIS A 248 6.20 -2.48 5.93
C HIS A 248 5.85 -1.58 7.11
N ALA A 249 6.42 -0.36 7.14
CA ALA A 249 6.19 0.61 8.20
C ALA A 249 4.70 0.97 8.33
N TYR A 250 4.03 1.24 7.21
CA TYR A 250 2.60 1.57 7.18
C TYR A 250 1.74 0.42 7.72
N VAL A 251 1.92 -0.80 7.19
CA VAL A 251 1.11 -1.96 7.61
C VAL A 251 1.31 -2.26 9.09
N LEU A 252 2.54 -2.19 9.59
CA LEU A 252 2.85 -2.42 11.00
C LEU A 252 2.30 -1.30 11.91
N LEU A 253 2.24 -0.05 11.44
CA LEU A 253 1.57 1.02 12.16
C LEU A 253 0.06 0.77 12.27
N CYS A 254 -0.59 0.37 11.17
CA CYS A 254 -2.00 -0.02 11.19
C CYS A 254 -2.24 -1.21 12.14
N ALA A 255 -1.36 -2.20 12.13
CA ALA A 255 -1.42 -3.34 13.04
C ALA A 255 -1.29 -2.92 14.51
N TYR A 256 -0.38 -1.99 14.82
CA TYR A 256 -0.26 -1.42 16.17
C TYR A 256 -1.56 -0.75 16.63
N HIS A 257 -2.16 0.10 15.78
CA HIS A 257 -3.43 0.75 16.12
C HIS A 257 -4.58 -0.24 16.33
N LYS A 258 -4.61 -1.33 15.53
CA LYS A 258 -5.66 -2.35 15.66
C LYS A 258 -5.46 -3.27 16.89
N PHE A 259 -4.24 -3.75 17.12
CA PHE A 259 -3.98 -4.85 18.07
C PHE A 259 -3.29 -4.41 19.36
N GLY A 260 -2.71 -3.21 19.41
CA GLY A 260 -2.03 -2.66 20.59
C GLY A 260 -0.70 -3.35 20.95
N ASP A 261 -0.19 -4.30 20.16
CA ASP A 261 1.08 -4.97 20.42
C ASP A 261 2.25 -4.01 20.12
N PRO A 262 3.06 -3.62 21.12
CA PRO A 262 4.13 -2.64 20.96
C PRO A 262 5.23 -3.09 20.00
N ARG A 263 5.38 -4.40 19.73
CA ARG A 263 6.34 -4.91 18.74
C ARG A 263 6.04 -4.35 17.35
N TYR A 264 4.77 -4.21 16.99
CA TYR A 264 4.40 -3.68 15.67
C TYR A 264 4.86 -2.23 15.50
N LEU A 265 4.69 -1.38 16.51
CA LEU A 265 5.20 -0.01 16.46
C LEU A 265 6.73 0.04 16.42
N GLN A 266 7.41 -0.84 17.15
CA GLN A 266 8.86 -0.95 17.13
C GLN A 266 9.38 -1.27 15.72
N HIS A 267 8.84 -2.32 15.09
CA HIS A 267 9.24 -2.73 13.74
C HIS A 267 8.79 -1.72 12.66
N SER A 268 7.66 -1.04 12.86
CA SER A 268 7.24 0.07 11.99
C SER A 268 8.28 1.20 12.00
N LYS A 269 8.80 1.56 13.18
CA LYS A 269 9.88 2.55 13.32
C LYS A 269 11.21 2.06 12.74
N SER A 270 11.55 0.78 12.92
CA SER A 270 12.74 0.19 12.29
C SER A 270 12.70 0.35 10.77
N ALA A 271 11.59 -0.05 10.15
CA ALA A 271 11.42 0.05 8.70
C ALA A 271 11.43 1.49 8.18
N ILE A 272 10.80 2.45 8.89
CA ILE A 272 10.85 3.86 8.45
C ILE A 272 12.25 4.45 8.55
N GLU A 273 13.03 4.12 9.59
CA GLU A 273 14.43 4.55 9.70
C GLU A 273 15.29 3.94 8.59
N ALA A 274 15.04 2.68 8.21
CA ALA A 274 15.69 2.04 7.07
C ALA A 274 15.40 2.76 5.75
N LEU A 275 14.17 3.24 5.55
CA LEU A 275 13.79 4.04 4.38
C LEU A 275 14.47 5.42 4.39
N LEU A 276 14.53 6.08 5.54
CA LEU A 276 15.16 7.40 5.69
C LEU A 276 16.68 7.36 5.53
N ALA A 277 17.30 6.22 5.83
CA ALA A 277 18.74 6.01 5.69
C ALA A 277 19.19 5.75 4.23
N GLN A 278 18.25 5.60 3.28
CA GLN A 278 18.55 5.43 1.86
C GLN A 278 19.21 6.68 1.28
N LYS A 279 20.19 6.49 0.40
CA LYS A 279 21.02 7.57 -0.19
C LYS A 279 20.80 7.73 -1.68
#